data_AF-A0A6J1M310-F1
#
_entry.id   AF-A0A6J1M310-F1
#
_cell.length_a   1.000
_cell.length_b   1.000
_cell.length_c   1.000
_cell.angle_alpha   90.00
_cell.angle_beta   90.00
_cell.angle_gamma   90.00
#
_symmetry.space_group_name_H-M   'P 1'
#
loop_
_entity.id
_entity.type
_entity.pdbx_description
1 polymer ?
#
loop_
_entity_poly.entity_id
_entity_poly.type
_entity_poly.pdbx_seq_one_letter_code
_entity_poly.pdbx_strand_id
1 'polypeptide(L)'
;MFLNDIGQPLILNSKKTYGPYEQHNGPMLLTSAAFQDHIVPTSWCGRIIGSAHDVARFQGALSETSQRYEYNVLKPFEPVNITYDKAKISLTLIPAGQNEYYGPAILYYLKNDCIRSLIADNLSGYLDFIPKSGATFHRAIGNGIDVLYFDDLCYASEEDEALAQREYIYAFIQLIRPKYLYGLRQDKLPKYLLDLCA
;
A
#
# COMPACT_ATOMS: atom_id res chain seq x y z
N MET A 1 6.29 0.72 4.20
CA MET A 1 6.71 -0.48 3.45
C MET A 1 7.68 -0.01 2.38
N PHE A 2 8.67 -0.81 2.01
CA PHE A 2 9.68 -0.43 1.04
C PHE A 2 9.35 -0.98 -0.34
N LEU A 3 9.54 -0.16 -1.37
CA LEU A 3 9.36 -0.57 -2.76
C LEU A 3 10.68 -1.10 -3.34
N ASN A 4 10.61 -2.08 -4.23
CA ASN A 4 11.72 -2.41 -5.12
C ASN A 4 11.63 -1.61 -6.45
N ASP A 5 12.53 -1.91 -7.39
CA ASP A 5 12.63 -1.31 -8.73
C ASP A 5 11.39 -1.55 -9.61
N ILE A 6 10.62 -2.62 -9.36
CA ILE A 6 9.35 -2.87 -10.06
C ILE A 6 8.11 -2.42 -9.28
N GLY A 7 8.29 -1.82 -8.08
CA GLY A 7 7.20 -1.28 -7.27
C GLY A 7 6.47 -2.33 -6.43
N GLN A 8 7.06 -3.51 -6.20
CA GLN A 8 6.52 -4.46 -5.23
C GLN A 8 6.79 -3.94 -3.80
N PRO A 9 5.79 -3.94 -2.92
CA PRO A 9 5.96 -3.56 -1.52
C PRO A 9 6.52 -4.73 -0.68
N LEU A 10 7.30 -4.37 0.34
CA LEU A 10 7.73 -5.28 1.40
C LEU A 10 7.71 -4.57 2.75
N ILE A 11 7.12 -5.21 3.76
CA ILE A 11 7.28 -4.82 5.17
C ILE A 11 8.42 -5.68 5.74
N LEU A 12 9.45 -5.03 6.28
CA LEU A 12 10.56 -5.74 6.91
C LEU A 12 10.18 -6.22 8.31
N ASN A 13 10.57 -7.45 8.65
CA ASN A 13 10.29 -8.09 9.93
C ASN A 13 11.60 -8.25 10.73
N SER A 14 11.63 -7.79 11.98
CA SER A 14 12.80 -7.86 12.89
C SER A 14 13.27 -9.28 13.15
N LYS A 15 12.38 -10.25 13.04
CA LYS A 15 12.66 -11.66 13.30
C LYS A 15 13.20 -12.39 12.07
N LYS A 16 13.23 -11.75 10.89
CA LYS A 16 13.73 -12.34 9.64
C LYS A 16 15.07 -11.71 9.26
N THR A 17 16.05 -12.56 8.94
CA THR A 17 17.26 -12.11 8.26
C THR A 17 16.99 -12.10 6.77
N TYR A 18 17.17 -10.96 6.13
CA TYR A 18 16.96 -10.78 4.69
C TYR A 18 18.29 -10.80 3.95
N GLY A 19 18.36 -11.56 2.86
CA GLY A 19 19.48 -11.50 1.94
C GLY A 19 19.54 -10.17 1.16
N PRO A 20 20.67 -9.86 0.50
CA PRO A 20 20.85 -8.60 -0.23
C PRO A 20 19.85 -8.39 -1.39
N TYR A 21 19.28 -9.47 -1.92
CA TYR A 21 18.28 -9.45 -2.99
C TYR A 21 16.84 -9.57 -2.49
N GLU A 22 16.64 -9.87 -1.19
CA GLU A 22 15.31 -9.96 -0.58
C GLU A 22 14.88 -8.63 0.04
N GLN A 23 15.82 -7.73 0.35
CA GLN A 23 15.52 -6.42 0.88
C GLN A 23 15.06 -5.47 -0.22
N HIS A 24 13.92 -4.85 -0.01
CA HIS A 24 13.48 -3.74 -0.84
C HIS A 24 14.14 -2.47 -0.32
N ASN A 25 15.07 -1.92 -1.11
CA ASN A 25 15.90 -0.77 -0.71
C ASN A 25 15.41 0.57 -1.28
N GLY A 26 14.30 0.57 -2.02
CA GLY A 26 13.72 1.75 -2.62
C GLY A 26 12.95 2.62 -1.62
N PRO A 27 12.15 3.59 -2.11
CA PRO A 27 11.43 4.52 -1.24
C PRO A 27 10.49 3.81 -0.27
N MET A 28 10.38 4.37 0.92
CA MET A 28 9.40 3.94 1.89
C MET A 28 8.05 4.59 1.56
N LEU A 29 7.05 3.77 1.25
CA LEU A 29 5.67 4.18 1.12
C LEU A 29 4.97 4.03 2.48
N LEU A 30 4.37 5.12 2.97
CA LEU A 30 3.68 5.15 4.26
C LEU A 30 2.28 4.56 4.12
N THR A 31 2.03 3.52 4.90
CA THR A 31 0.74 2.84 5.10
C THR A 31 0.60 2.55 6.58
N SER A 32 -0.62 2.49 7.11
CA SER A 32 -0.94 2.03 8.47
C SER A 32 -0.26 0.69 8.78
N ALA A 33 -0.18 -0.20 7.79
CA ALA A 33 0.52 -1.47 7.89
C ALA A 33 2.02 -1.35 8.25
N ALA A 34 2.65 -0.27 7.82
CA ALA A 34 4.09 -0.08 7.91
C ALA A 34 4.55 0.82 9.08
N PHE A 35 3.64 1.23 9.96
CA PHE A 35 3.98 2.02 11.14
C PHE A 35 4.40 1.16 12.35
N GLN A 36 4.01 -0.12 12.39
CA GLN A 36 4.37 -1.02 13.49
C GLN A 36 5.78 -1.60 13.24
N ASP A 37 6.66 -1.51 14.24
CA ASP A 37 8.02 -2.07 14.24
C ASP A 37 8.93 -1.57 13.09
N HIS A 38 9.20 -0.25 13.06
CA HIS A 38 9.98 0.40 12.00
C HIS A 38 11.42 -0.15 11.89
N ILE A 39 11.68 -0.89 10.81
CA ILE A 39 13.01 -1.36 10.45
C ILE A 39 13.32 -0.85 9.05
N VAL A 40 14.44 -0.16 8.93
CA VAL A 40 14.93 0.36 7.65
C VAL A 40 15.97 -0.60 7.05
N PRO A 41 15.94 -0.85 5.73
CA PRO A 41 17.01 -1.56 5.04
C PRO A 41 18.36 -0.87 5.23
N THR A 42 19.45 -1.64 5.27
CA THR A 42 20.80 -1.08 5.46
C THR A 42 21.22 -0.18 4.29
N SER A 43 20.72 -0.47 3.08
CA SER A 43 21.00 0.30 1.86
C SER A 43 19.79 1.14 1.42
N TRP A 44 18.95 1.56 2.36
CA TRP A 44 17.77 2.34 2.05
C TRP A 44 18.11 3.71 1.44
N CYS A 45 17.36 4.12 0.41
CA CYS A 45 17.57 5.37 -0.30
C CYS A 45 17.18 6.65 0.48
N GLY A 46 16.60 6.52 1.69
CA GLY A 46 16.26 7.65 2.57
C GLY A 46 15.05 8.48 2.15
N ARG A 47 14.26 8.01 1.17
CA ARG A 47 13.04 8.69 0.69
C ARG A 47 11.78 8.12 1.31
N ILE A 48 10.91 9.01 1.79
CA ILE A 48 9.63 8.70 2.41
C ILE A 48 8.52 9.34 1.59
N ILE A 49 7.51 8.56 1.25
CA ILE A 49 6.41 8.96 0.38
C ILE A 49 5.09 8.62 1.07
N GLY A 50 4.15 9.54 1.08
CA GLY A 50 2.83 9.28 1.66
C GLY A 50 1.85 10.43 1.51
N SER A 51 0.67 10.28 2.11
CA SER A 51 -0.28 11.38 2.26
C SER A 51 0.27 12.46 3.20
N ALA A 52 -0.27 13.68 3.13
CA ALA A 52 0.12 14.76 4.05
C ALA A 52 -0.09 14.37 5.52
N HIS A 53 -1.19 13.66 5.80
CA HIS A 53 -1.52 13.17 7.13
C HIS A 53 -0.50 12.13 7.62
N ASP A 54 -0.16 11.14 6.79
CA ASP A 54 0.76 10.08 7.21
C ASP A 54 2.19 10.58 7.36
N VAL A 55 2.63 11.50 6.49
CA VAL A 55 3.94 12.14 6.62
C VAL A 55 4.01 12.96 7.91
N ALA A 56 2.99 13.76 8.22
CA ALA A 56 2.96 14.53 9.47
C ALA A 56 2.94 13.61 10.70
N ARG A 57 2.15 12.52 10.66
CA ARG A 57 2.11 11.52 11.72
C ARG A 57 3.48 10.86 11.92
N PHE A 58 4.14 10.49 10.82
CA PHE A 58 5.47 9.87 10.86
C PHE A 58 6.53 10.82 11.43
N GLN A 59 6.52 12.09 11.00
CA GLN A 59 7.43 13.12 11.53
C GLN A 59 7.21 13.36 13.03
N GLY A 60 5.97 13.37 13.50
CA GLY A 60 5.65 13.52 14.93
C GLY A 60 6.06 12.32 15.79
N ALA A 61 6.09 11.10 15.22
CA ALA A 61 6.49 9.89 15.92
C ALA A 61 8.01 9.72 16.04
N LEU A 62 8.79 10.34 15.15
CA LEU A 62 10.24 10.34 15.21
C LEU A 62 10.72 11.34 16.28
N SER A 63 11.04 10.84 17.48
CA SER A 63 11.77 11.59 18.49
C SER A 63 13.20 11.88 18.01
N GLU A 64 13.52 13.15 17.79
CA GLU A 64 14.86 13.74 17.58
C GLU A 64 15.92 12.86 16.89
N THR A 65 15.55 12.17 15.80
CA THR A 65 16.56 11.46 15.00
C THR A 65 17.36 12.49 14.18
N SER A 66 18.69 12.42 14.27
CA SER A 66 19.60 13.30 13.50
C SER A 66 19.58 13.00 11.98
N GLN A 67 18.79 12.02 11.56
CA GLN A 67 18.72 11.52 10.20
C GLN A 67 17.73 12.35 9.38
N ARG A 68 18.25 13.06 8.38
CA ARG A 68 17.43 13.87 7.47
C ARG A 68 16.89 12.97 6.37
N TYR A 69 15.59 12.70 6.40
CA TYR A 69 14.87 12.02 5.33
C TYR A 69 14.37 13.01 4.27
N GLU A 70 14.29 12.55 3.02
CA GLU A 70 13.58 13.26 1.95
C GLU A 70 12.09 12.86 2.02
N TYR A 71 11.20 13.84 2.24
CA TYR A 71 9.76 13.62 2.33
C TYR A 71 9.04 14.07 1.05
N ASN A 72 8.25 13.18 0.46
CA ASN A 72 7.45 13.45 -0.72
C ASN A 72 5.98 13.26 -0.38
N VAL A 73 5.30 14.38 -0.15
CA VAL A 73 3.86 14.39 0.10
C VAL A 73 3.13 14.29 -1.23
N LEU A 74 2.32 13.23 -1.39
CA LEU A 74 1.49 13.04 -2.57
C LEU A 74 0.21 13.85 -2.47
N LYS A 75 -0.18 14.45 -3.60
CA LYS A 75 -1.50 15.05 -3.77
C LYS A 75 -2.48 13.99 -4.27
N PRO A 76 -3.74 13.99 -3.76
CA PRO A 76 -4.76 13.08 -4.25
C PRO A 76 -4.94 13.13 -5.77
N PHE A 77 -5.04 11.97 -6.40
CA PHE A 77 -5.28 11.79 -7.83
C PHE A 77 -4.23 12.38 -8.79
N GLU A 78 -3.13 12.93 -8.27
CA GLU A 78 -2.02 13.44 -9.07
C GLU A 78 -0.90 12.39 -9.17
N PRO A 79 -0.58 11.88 -10.39
CA PRO A 79 0.50 10.92 -10.56
C PRO A 79 1.87 11.58 -10.39
N VAL A 80 2.74 10.95 -9.60
CA VAL A 80 4.13 11.34 -9.40
C VAL A 80 5.04 10.23 -9.91
N ASN A 81 6.08 10.57 -10.66
CA ASN A 81 7.07 9.59 -11.11
C ASN A 81 8.17 9.42 -10.06
N ILE A 82 8.36 8.20 -9.61
CA ILE A 82 9.45 7.79 -8.74
C ILE A 82 10.48 7.09 -9.62
N THR A 83 11.75 7.46 -9.48
CA THR A 83 12.86 6.75 -10.13
C THR A 83 13.72 6.07 -9.07
N TYR A 84 13.88 4.76 -9.22
CA TYR A 84 14.75 3.93 -8.39
C TYR A 84 15.41 2.86 -9.26
N ASP A 85 16.72 2.68 -9.15
CA ASP A 85 17.52 1.74 -9.96
C ASP A 85 17.21 1.76 -11.46
N LYS A 86 17.14 2.98 -12.04
CA LYS A 86 16.75 3.26 -13.45
C LYS A 86 15.32 2.89 -13.83
N ALA A 87 14.57 2.21 -12.98
CA ALA A 87 13.15 1.96 -13.17
C ALA A 87 12.33 3.20 -12.82
N LYS A 88 11.27 3.43 -13.60
CA LYS A 88 10.33 4.54 -13.42
C LYS A 88 8.95 3.98 -13.06
N ILE A 89 8.46 4.36 -11.89
CA ILE A 89 7.16 3.95 -11.38
C ILE A 89 6.30 5.20 -11.22
N SER A 90 5.16 5.24 -11.89
CA SER A 90 4.12 6.23 -11.61
C SER A 90 3.36 5.81 -10.37
N LEU A 91 3.30 6.69 -9.37
CA LEU A 91 2.58 6.50 -8.13
C LEU A 91 1.46 7.55 -8.01
N THR A 92 0.24 7.10 -7.71
CA THR A 92 -0.91 7.98 -7.45
C THR A 92 -1.55 7.62 -6.11
N LEU A 93 -1.79 8.62 -5.26
CA LEU A 93 -2.58 8.48 -4.03
C LEU A 93 -4.07 8.59 -4.36
N ILE A 94 -4.87 7.64 -3.90
CA ILE A 94 -6.32 7.60 -4.09
C ILE A 94 -6.98 7.60 -2.70
N PRO A 95 -7.66 8.68 -2.31
CA PRO A 95 -8.49 8.70 -1.12
C PRO A 95 -9.62 7.66 -1.23
N ALA A 96 -9.76 6.83 -0.20
CA ALA A 96 -10.74 5.75 -0.12
C ALA A 96 -11.80 5.97 0.99
N GLY A 97 -11.94 7.21 1.47
CA GLY A 97 -12.92 7.58 2.49
C GLY A 97 -12.33 7.62 3.91
N GLN A 98 -13.19 7.41 4.90
CA GLN A 98 -12.79 7.30 6.31
C GLN A 98 -13.18 5.91 6.81
N ASN A 99 -12.26 5.25 7.50
CA ASN A 99 -12.54 4.07 8.29
C ASN A 99 -12.75 4.51 9.75
N GLU A 100 -13.81 4.02 10.38
CA GLU A 100 -14.23 4.43 11.72
C GLU A 100 -13.16 4.14 12.79
N TYR A 101 -12.32 3.13 12.56
CA TYR A 101 -11.31 2.66 13.51
C TYR A 101 -9.89 3.11 13.13
N TYR A 102 -9.57 3.11 11.83
CA TYR A 102 -8.22 3.34 11.33
C TYR A 102 -7.97 4.74 10.74
N GLY A 103 -9.00 5.61 10.72
CA GLY A 103 -8.89 6.96 10.17
C GLY A 103 -8.95 7.01 8.63
N PRO A 104 -8.25 7.96 7.98
CA PRO A 104 -8.34 8.11 6.52
C PRO A 104 -7.96 6.82 5.80
N ALA A 105 -8.86 6.35 4.94
CA ALA A 105 -8.60 5.20 4.10
C ALA A 105 -7.91 5.65 2.81
N ILE A 106 -6.81 5.00 2.43
CA ILE A 106 -6.06 5.34 1.21
C ILE A 106 -5.65 4.11 0.41
N LEU A 107 -5.54 4.33 -0.89
CA LEU A 107 -5.01 3.39 -1.87
C LEU A 107 -3.83 4.05 -2.57
N TYR A 108 -2.83 3.24 -2.90
CA TYR A 108 -1.77 3.63 -3.80
C TYR A 108 -1.91 2.87 -5.11
N TYR A 109 -2.00 3.60 -6.22
CA TYR A 109 -1.92 3.03 -7.55
C TYR A 109 -0.50 3.18 -8.09
N LEU A 110 0.12 2.06 -8.42
CA LEU A 110 1.46 1.99 -8.98
C LEU A 110 1.37 1.48 -10.41
N LYS A 111 2.10 2.13 -11.31
CA LYS A 111 2.18 1.72 -12.70
C LYS A 111 3.60 1.86 -13.21
N ASN A 112 4.13 0.78 -13.77
CA ASN A 112 5.31 0.81 -14.64
C ASN A 112 4.90 0.31 -16.05
N ASP A 113 5.89 0.06 -16.91
CA ASP A 113 5.63 -0.38 -18.30
C ASP A 113 5.05 -1.80 -18.40
N CYS A 114 5.12 -2.60 -17.33
CA CYS A 114 4.75 -4.01 -17.32
C CYS A 114 3.58 -4.33 -16.39
N ILE A 115 3.48 -3.65 -15.24
CA ILE A 115 2.62 -4.01 -14.12
C ILE A 115 1.83 -2.79 -13.64
N ARG A 116 0.54 -3.02 -13.37
CA ARG A 116 -0.34 -2.10 -12.66
C ARG A 116 -0.73 -2.71 -11.33
N SER A 117 -0.30 -2.09 -10.25
CA SER A 117 -0.54 -2.58 -8.90
C SER A 117 -1.43 -1.61 -8.12
N LEU A 118 -2.27 -2.16 -7.25
CA LEU A 118 -2.92 -1.40 -6.18
C LEU A 118 -2.37 -1.87 -4.84
N ILE A 119 -2.17 -0.93 -3.93
CA ILE A 119 -1.89 -1.24 -2.52
C ILE A 119 -2.98 -0.58 -1.69
N ALA A 120 -3.83 -1.41 -1.08
CA ALA A 120 -4.86 -1.01 -0.15
C ALA A 120 -4.29 -1.05 1.27
N ASP A 121 -4.29 0.10 1.93
CA ASP A 121 -3.84 0.16 3.32
C ASP A 121 -4.95 -0.39 4.23
N ASN A 122 -6.01 0.40 4.38
CA ASN A 122 -7.28 0.10 5.02
C ASN A 122 -8.39 0.44 4.03
N LEU A 123 -9.58 -0.15 4.22
CA LEU A 123 -10.73 0.10 3.36
C LEU A 123 -11.85 0.74 4.19
N SER A 124 -12.62 1.64 3.57
CA SER A 124 -13.88 2.10 4.14
C SER A 124 -15.01 1.15 3.74
N GLY A 125 -16.02 1.02 4.60
CA GLY A 125 -17.08 0.03 4.40
C GLY A 125 -18.01 0.27 3.22
N TYR A 126 -18.05 1.49 2.70
CA TYR A 126 -19.02 1.87 1.68
C TYR A 126 -18.50 1.77 0.24
N LEU A 127 -17.18 1.62 0.04
CA LEU A 127 -16.49 1.60 -1.27
C LEU A 127 -16.96 2.69 -2.27
N ASP A 128 -17.63 3.73 -1.77
CA ASP A 128 -18.30 4.79 -2.53
C ASP A 128 -17.30 5.79 -3.10
N PHE A 129 -16.05 5.72 -2.65
CA PHE A 129 -14.92 6.41 -3.24
C PHE A 129 -14.66 5.98 -4.68
N ILE A 130 -15.02 4.74 -5.07
CA ILE A 130 -14.79 4.25 -6.44
C ILE A 130 -15.55 5.13 -7.46
N PRO A 131 -16.89 5.29 -7.40
CA PRO A 131 -17.59 6.17 -8.33
C PRO A 131 -17.24 7.66 -8.15
N LYS A 132 -16.84 8.08 -6.94
CA LYS A 132 -16.43 9.47 -6.65
C LYS A 132 -15.01 9.82 -7.09
N SER A 133 -14.22 8.82 -7.45
CA SER A 133 -12.83 9.04 -7.87
C SER A 133 -12.74 9.73 -9.22
N GLY A 134 -11.58 10.36 -9.48
CA GLY A 134 -11.32 11.01 -10.76
C GLY A 134 -11.12 10.02 -11.91
N ALA A 135 -11.25 10.53 -13.15
CA ALA A 135 -11.09 9.76 -14.38
C ALA A 135 -9.77 8.95 -14.45
N THR A 136 -8.71 9.42 -13.79
CA THR A 136 -7.44 8.70 -13.67
C THR A 136 -7.61 7.33 -13.01
N PHE A 137 -8.34 7.26 -11.89
CA PHE A 137 -8.55 5.99 -11.19
C PHE A 137 -9.55 5.10 -11.92
N HIS A 138 -10.62 5.66 -12.50
CA HIS A 138 -11.53 4.88 -13.36
C HIS A 138 -10.82 4.26 -14.55
N ARG A 139 -9.92 5.00 -15.21
CA ARG A 139 -9.09 4.46 -16.30
C ARG A 139 -8.13 3.38 -15.79
N ALA A 140 -7.57 3.54 -14.59
CA ALA A 140 -6.71 2.53 -13.98
C ALA A 140 -7.48 1.21 -13.77
N ILE A 141 -8.67 1.26 -13.17
CA ILE A 141 -9.54 0.09 -12.98
C ILE A 141 -9.98 -0.49 -14.34
N GLY A 142 -10.43 0.36 -15.27
CA GLY A 142 -10.92 -0.07 -16.59
C GLY A 142 -9.85 -0.73 -17.46
N ASN A 143 -8.57 -0.41 -17.25
CA ASN A 143 -7.46 -1.09 -17.90
C ASN A 143 -7.15 -2.46 -17.26
N GLY A 144 -7.69 -2.74 -16.07
CA GLY A 144 -7.38 -3.91 -15.26
C GLY A 144 -6.21 -3.68 -14.32
N ILE A 145 -6.28 -4.34 -13.16
CA ILE A 145 -5.24 -4.35 -12.12
C ILE A 145 -4.54 -5.70 -12.17
N ASP A 146 -3.22 -5.69 -12.34
CA ASP A 146 -2.45 -6.93 -12.43
C ASP A 146 -2.22 -7.52 -11.03
N VAL A 147 -1.90 -6.67 -10.05
CA VAL A 147 -1.63 -7.12 -8.67
C VAL A 147 -2.34 -6.23 -7.65
N LEU A 148 -3.02 -6.83 -6.68
CA LEU A 148 -3.55 -6.14 -5.51
C LEU A 148 -2.81 -6.61 -4.26
N TYR A 149 -2.27 -5.65 -3.52
CA TYR A 149 -1.73 -5.82 -2.18
C TYR A 149 -2.71 -5.21 -1.17
N PHE A 150 -2.89 -5.84 -0.01
CA PHE A 150 -3.69 -5.25 1.07
C PHE A 150 -3.16 -5.61 2.45
N ASP A 151 -3.46 -4.79 3.46
CA ASP A 151 -3.17 -5.14 4.86
C ASP A 151 -4.11 -6.28 5.32
N ASP A 152 -3.52 -7.46 5.48
CA ASP A 152 -4.19 -8.71 5.80
C ASP A 152 -4.15 -9.04 7.30
N LEU A 153 -3.80 -8.06 8.15
CA LEU A 153 -3.84 -8.21 9.61
C LEU A 153 -5.22 -8.63 10.13
N CYS A 154 -6.32 -8.20 9.48
CA CYS A 154 -7.68 -8.56 9.87
C CYS A 154 -7.96 -10.07 9.81
N TYR A 155 -7.14 -10.86 9.11
CA TYR A 155 -7.27 -12.32 9.09
C TYR A 155 -6.61 -13.01 10.29
N ALA A 156 -5.96 -12.26 11.18
CA ALA A 156 -5.36 -12.79 12.41
C ALA A 156 -6.23 -12.61 13.67
N SER A 157 -7.33 -11.85 13.59
CA SER A 157 -8.23 -11.54 14.72
C SER A 157 -9.69 -11.89 14.40
N GLU A 158 -10.43 -12.42 15.36
CA GLU A 158 -11.87 -12.72 15.27
C GLU A 158 -12.77 -11.62 15.85
N GLU A 159 -12.20 -10.45 16.15
CA GLU A 159 -12.97 -9.29 16.62
C GLU A 159 -13.88 -8.73 15.52
N ASP A 160 -14.99 -8.11 15.91
CA ASP A 160 -16.02 -7.59 14.98
C ASP A 160 -15.46 -6.61 13.94
N GLU A 161 -14.51 -5.76 14.34
CA GLU A 161 -13.82 -4.83 13.45
C GLU A 161 -13.02 -5.56 12.37
N ALA A 162 -12.32 -6.63 12.74
CA ALA A 162 -11.56 -7.44 11.81
C ALA A 162 -12.51 -8.15 10.83
N LEU A 163 -13.65 -8.66 11.32
CA LEU A 163 -14.69 -9.27 10.47
C LEU A 163 -15.24 -8.27 9.45
N ALA A 164 -15.59 -7.05 9.86
CA ALA A 164 -16.05 -6.00 8.95
C ALA A 164 -15.00 -5.68 7.87
N GLN A 165 -13.73 -5.57 8.26
CA GLN A 165 -12.64 -5.30 7.31
C GLN A 165 -12.47 -6.44 6.28
N ARG A 166 -12.68 -7.70 6.68
CA ARG A 166 -12.67 -8.86 5.75
C ARG A 166 -13.77 -8.74 4.70
N GLU A 167 -14.97 -8.30 5.08
CA GLU A 167 -16.08 -8.08 4.13
C GLU A 167 -15.76 -6.97 3.12
N TYR A 168 -15.18 -5.87 3.59
CA TYR A 168 -14.80 -4.75 2.73
C TYR A 168 -13.72 -5.14 1.72
N ILE A 169 -12.73 -5.92 2.17
CA ILE A 169 -11.69 -6.50 1.31
C ILE A 169 -12.31 -7.43 0.27
N TYR A 170 -13.20 -8.33 0.70
CA TYR A 170 -13.89 -9.26 -0.21
C TYR A 170 -14.66 -8.50 -1.30
N ALA A 171 -15.48 -7.52 -0.91
CA ALA A 171 -16.25 -6.71 -1.85
C ALA A 171 -15.35 -5.94 -2.81
N PHE A 172 -14.25 -5.36 -2.32
CA PHE A 172 -13.31 -4.61 -3.15
C PHE A 172 -12.61 -5.52 -4.16
N ILE A 173 -12.15 -6.71 -3.75
CA ILE A 173 -11.53 -7.68 -4.66
C ILE A 173 -12.54 -8.15 -5.71
N GLN A 174 -13.80 -8.41 -5.33
CA GLN A 174 -14.84 -8.82 -6.25
C GLN A 174 -15.15 -7.74 -7.31
N LEU A 175 -15.04 -6.45 -6.96
CA LEU A 175 -15.25 -5.33 -7.87
C LEU A 175 -14.05 -5.12 -8.82
N ILE A 176 -12.83 -5.18 -8.29
CA ILE A 176 -11.61 -4.88 -9.06
C ILE A 176 -11.12 -6.07 -9.88
N ARG A 177 -11.33 -7.30 -9.39
CA ARG A 177 -10.92 -8.58 -9.98
C ARG A 177 -9.47 -8.57 -10.48
N PRO A 178 -8.49 -8.40 -9.57
CA PRO A 178 -7.08 -8.41 -9.93
C PRO A 178 -6.66 -9.78 -10.47
N LYS A 179 -5.57 -9.85 -11.24
CA LYS A 179 -4.99 -11.15 -11.68
C LYS A 179 -4.30 -11.89 -10.53
N TYR A 180 -3.61 -11.14 -9.67
CA TYR A 180 -2.91 -11.67 -8.51
C TYR A 180 -3.24 -10.89 -7.25
N LEU A 181 -3.26 -11.59 -6.11
CA LEU A 181 -3.60 -11.04 -4.81
C LEU A 181 -2.54 -11.46 -3.79
N TYR A 182 -2.05 -10.49 -3.00
CA TYR A 182 -1.06 -10.73 -1.95
C TYR A 182 -1.40 -9.95 -0.67
N GLY A 183 -1.18 -10.58 0.48
CA GLY A 183 -1.18 -9.90 1.77
C GLY A 183 0.12 -9.13 1.97
N LEU A 184 0.08 -8.03 2.72
CA LEU A 184 1.28 -7.28 3.09
C LEU A 184 2.05 -7.91 4.26
N ARG A 185 1.38 -8.71 5.11
CA ARG A 185 1.91 -9.25 6.37
C ARG A 185 1.91 -10.78 6.44
N GLN A 186 1.00 -11.48 5.76
CA GLN A 186 0.96 -12.95 5.74
C GLN A 186 1.27 -13.54 4.36
N ASP A 187 1.96 -14.68 4.39
CA ASP A 187 2.34 -15.40 3.17
C ASP A 187 1.18 -16.23 2.58
N LYS A 188 0.09 -16.46 3.32
CA LYS A 188 -1.03 -17.32 2.89
C LYS A 188 -2.38 -16.67 3.12
N LEU A 189 -3.00 -16.23 2.02
CA LEU A 189 -4.37 -15.72 2.02
C LEU A 189 -5.41 -16.85 1.98
N PRO A 190 -6.63 -16.62 2.50
CA PRO A 190 -7.72 -17.57 2.38
C PRO A 190 -8.06 -17.90 0.92
N LYS A 191 -8.30 -19.17 0.63
CA LYS A 191 -8.58 -19.66 -0.73
C LYS A 191 -9.76 -18.93 -1.39
N TYR A 192 -10.82 -18.64 -0.63
CA TYR A 192 -12.00 -17.96 -1.19
C TYR A 192 -11.71 -16.55 -1.71
N LEU A 193 -10.64 -15.88 -1.26
CA LEU A 193 -10.20 -14.61 -1.84
C LEU A 193 -9.44 -14.83 -3.14
N LEU A 194 -8.58 -15.85 -3.18
CA LEU A 194 -7.81 -16.20 -4.37
C LEU A 194 -8.72 -16.63 -5.52
N ASP A 195 -9.82 -17.31 -5.20
CA ASP A 195 -10.84 -17.74 -6.17
C ASP A 195 -11.61 -16.54 -6.81
N LEU A 196 -11.45 -15.31 -6.31
CA LEU A 196 -12.03 -14.09 -6.91
C LEU A 196 -11.16 -13.46 -8.02
N CYS A 197 -9.90 -13.91 -8.17
CA CYS A 197 -8.98 -13.38 -9.17
C CYS A 197 -9.41 -13.79 -10.60
N ALA A 198 -9.05 -12.97 -11.59
CA ALA A 198 -9.42 -13.15 -13.00
C ALA A 198 -8.35 -13.84 -13.86
#